data_AF-A0A7V8Z855-F1
#
_entry.id   AF-A0A7V8Z855-F1
#
_cell.length_a   1.000
_cell.length_b   1.000
_cell.length_c   1.000
_cell.angle_alpha   90.00
_cell.angle_beta   90.00
_cell.angle_gamma   90.00
#
_symmetry.space_group_name_H-M   'P 1'
#
loop_
_entity.id
_entity.type
_entity.pdbx_description
1 polymer ?
#
loop_
_entity_poly.entity_id
_entity_poly.type
_entity_poly.pdbx_seq_one_letter_code
_entity_poly.pdbx_strand_id
1 'polypeptide(L)'
;MEVPLNGFNVKGKLKSTAAAFLLGIMLVSSVSAQQNYLADRNRQPAATNLTSAPLTETELRAMFRYVPIKHSDDVNVQFYLTTALALAAGFDRDAAESVGLYNQYVDDDPQTSPLKPFNFKARRNFHFTSERRRTKLWQAFLNNPNTANLAVFLHAKQDSYFHHGYNYVFGHMFKGVRPDQTWQPENAAKTERAAQITFEKLLEAALLLRTRERPLSYRDIEAQALQFLHAADDASRGIEFARLIERITALRGGQAGDLRVSLREIHQAIERYTYSPLDWQDNLAQLAVRNNK
;
A
#
# COMPACT_ATOMS: atom_id res chain seq x y z
N MET A 1 25.28 45.96 -40.99
CA MET A 1 23.92 45.48 -41.27
C MET A 1 23.48 44.72 -40.03
N GLU A 2 22.88 45.42 -39.08
CA GLU A 2 22.46 44.88 -37.78
C GLU A 2 21.03 44.34 -37.90
N VAL A 3 20.82 43.12 -37.43
CA VAL A 3 19.48 42.53 -37.28
C VAL A 3 19.14 42.53 -35.80
N PRO A 4 18.05 43.18 -35.35
CA PRO A 4 17.69 43.18 -33.94
C PRO A 4 16.91 41.90 -33.59
N LEU A 5 17.33 41.23 -32.52
CA LEU A 5 16.56 40.20 -31.84
C LEU A 5 15.62 40.86 -30.83
N ASN A 6 14.34 40.94 -31.16
CA ASN A 6 13.28 41.32 -30.24
C ASN A 6 12.48 40.10 -29.78
N GLY A 7 12.35 39.96 -28.46
CA GLY A 7 11.10 39.51 -27.83
C GLY A 7 11.02 38.06 -27.37
N PHE A 8 11.58 37.75 -26.19
CA PHE A 8 11.02 36.69 -25.34
C PHE A 8 10.55 37.27 -24.01
N ASN A 9 9.23 37.41 -23.92
CA ASN A 9 8.49 37.81 -22.72
C ASN A 9 8.31 36.57 -21.81
N VAL A 10 9.05 36.50 -20.70
CA VAL A 10 8.92 35.41 -19.72
C VAL A 10 8.00 35.83 -18.57
N LYS A 11 6.69 35.79 -18.80
CA LYS A 11 5.70 35.60 -17.73
C LYS A 11 5.67 34.12 -17.34
N GLY A 12 6.59 33.69 -16.48
CA GLY A 12 6.69 32.28 -16.08
C GLY A 12 7.23 31.99 -14.67
N LYS A 13 7.43 33.00 -13.81
CA LYS A 13 8.13 32.84 -12.52
C LYS A 13 7.27 32.40 -11.32
N LEU A 14 5.96 32.20 -11.48
CA LEU A 14 5.07 31.91 -10.33
C LEU A 14 4.84 30.42 -10.03
N LYS A 15 5.28 29.48 -10.89
CA LYS A 15 5.10 28.03 -10.68
C LYS A 15 6.26 27.33 -9.97
N SER A 16 7.45 27.95 -9.88
CA SER A 16 8.63 27.28 -9.28
C SER A 16 8.69 27.39 -7.75
N THR A 17 8.07 28.41 -7.15
CA THR A 17 8.13 28.64 -5.70
C THR A 17 7.21 27.71 -4.91
N ALA A 18 6.00 27.42 -5.41
CA ALA A 18 5.08 26.49 -4.77
C ALA A 18 5.62 25.04 -4.76
N ALA A 19 6.22 24.61 -5.87
CA ALA A 19 6.83 23.28 -5.97
C ALA A 19 8.05 23.13 -5.06
N ALA A 20 8.90 24.16 -4.97
CA ALA A 20 10.06 24.16 -4.06
C ALA A 20 9.64 24.19 -2.58
N PHE A 21 8.57 24.91 -2.24
CA PHE A 21 8.03 24.97 -0.89
C PHE A 21 7.41 23.63 -0.45
N LEU A 22 6.64 22.98 -1.33
CA LEU A 22 6.10 21.63 -1.08
C LEU A 22 7.21 20.58 -0.95
N LEU A 23 8.26 20.65 -1.77
CA LEU A 23 9.41 19.74 -1.68
C LEU A 23 10.20 19.95 -0.36
N GLY A 24 10.34 21.20 0.07
CA GLY A 24 10.96 21.55 1.35
C GLY A 24 10.18 21.05 2.56
N ILE A 25 8.84 21.17 2.54
CA ILE A 25 7.96 20.61 3.58
C ILE A 25 8.13 19.09 3.63
N MET A 26 8.10 18.39 2.48
CA MET A 26 8.22 16.93 2.44
C MET A 26 9.55 16.43 3.02
N LEU A 27 10.68 17.09 2.68
CA LEU A 27 12.01 16.70 3.17
C LEU A 27 12.16 16.89 4.68
N VAL A 28 11.62 17.99 5.23
CA VAL A 28 11.67 18.25 6.68
C VAL A 28 10.77 17.26 7.43
N SER A 29 9.59 16.94 6.90
CA SER A 29 8.69 15.96 7.53
C SER A 29 9.25 14.53 7.55
N SER A 30 10.01 14.11 6.53
CA SER A 30 10.61 12.76 6.51
C SER A 30 11.74 12.60 7.55
N VAL A 31 12.56 13.63 7.74
CA VAL A 31 13.65 13.58 8.73
C VAL A 31 13.10 13.66 10.15
N SER A 32 12.09 14.50 10.40
CA SER A 32 11.45 14.56 11.72
C SER A 32 10.69 13.28 12.05
N ALA A 33 10.04 12.64 11.07
CA ALA A 33 9.36 11.35 11.29
C ALA A 33 10.36 10.25 11.69
N GLN A 34 11.52 10.18 11.03
CA GLN A 34 12.56 9.20 11.35
C GLN A 34 13.21 9.46 12.72
N GLN A 35 13.44 10.72 13.09
CA GLN A 35 13.99 11.09 14.41
C GLN A 35 12.98 10.86 15.54
N ASN A 36 11.70 11.18 15.32
CA ASN A 36 10.63 10.91 16.27
C ASN A 36 10.42 9.41 16.47
N TYR A 37 10.54 8.58 15.42
CA TYR A 37 10.49 7.12 15.54
C TYR A 37 11.59 6.56 16.47
N LEU A 38 12.83 7.06 16.34
CA LEU A 38 13.94 6.62 17.22
C LEU A 38 13.77 7.10 18.67
N ALA A 39 13.25 8.29 18.88
CA ALA A 39 13.00 8.85 20.21
C ALA A 39 11.83 8.17 20.93
N ASP A 40 10.80 7.76 20.19
CA ASP A 40 9.56 7.23 20.76
C ASP A 40 9.68 5.74 21.16
N ARG A 41 10.59 4.95 20.55
CA ARG A 41 10.85 3.54 20.88
C ARG A 41 10.92 3.25 22.40
N ASN A 42 11.35 4.21 23.21
CA ASN A 42 11.54 4.08 24.66
C ASN A 42 10.33 4.45 25.53
N ARG A 43 9.17 4.84 24.96
CA ARG A 43 7.96 5.21 25.73
C ARG A 43 6.79 4.33 25.33
N GLN A 44 6.55 3.22 26.02
CA GLN A 44 5.30 2.45 25.86
C GLN A 44 4.26 2.96 26.86
N PRO A 45 3.09 3.47 26.44
CA PRO A 45 1.94 3.58 27.34
C PRO A 45 1.26 2.21 27.51
N ALA A 46 0.77 1.94 28.73
CA ALA A 46 0.00 0.75 29.05
C ALA A 46 -1.34 0.74 28.30
N ALA A 47 -1.64 -0.36 27.59
CA ALA A 47 -2.89 -0.53 26.85
C ALA A 47 -4.09 -0.58 27.80
N THR A 48 -5.10 0.27 27.56
CA THR A 48 -6.37 0.27 28.28
C THR A 48 -7.26 -0.89 27.84
N ASN A 49 -7.95 -1.51 28.81
CA ASN A 49 -8.80 -2.69 28.66
C ASN A 49 -9.98 -2.44 27.71
N LEU A 50 -9.95 -3.06 26.53
CA LEU A 50 -11.11 -3.23 25.64
C LEU A 50 -11.92 -4.45 26.10
N THR A 51 -13.24 -4.30 26.23
CA THR A 51 -14.15 -5.26 26.89
C THR A 51 -14.86 -6.25 25.96
N SER A 52 -14.55 -6.27 24.67
CA SER A 52 -14.98 -7.33 23.76
C SER A 52 -13.94 -8.43 23.68
N ALA A 53 -14.36 -9.69 23.86
CA ALA A 53 -13.47 -10.83 23.64
C ALA A 53 -12.96 -10.80 22.19
N PRO A 54 -11.64 -11.00 21.97
CA PRO A 54 -11.08 -11.08 20.62
C PRO A 54 -11.70 -12.24 19.85
N LEU A 55 -11.72 -12.14 18.51
CA LEU A 55 -12.22 -13.23 17.66
C LEU A 55 -11.42 -14.51 17.93
N THR A 56 -12.13 -15.63 18.08
CA THR A 56 -11.47 -16.94 18.24
C THR A 56 -10.78 -17.34 16.94
N GLU A 57 -9.71 -18.15 17.03
CA GLU A 57 -9.04 -18.69 15.83
C GLU A 57 -10.02 -19.48 14.94
N THR A 58 -11.00 -20.17 15.55
CA THR A 58 -12.06 -20.87 14.84
C THR A 58 -12.95 -19.92 14.05
N GLU A 59 -13.37 -18.79 14.63
CA GLU A 59 -14.15 -17.77 13.92
C GLU A 59 -13.34 -17.15 12.78
N LEU A 60 -12.07 -16.82 13.02
CA LEU A 60 -11.16 -16.32 11.97
C LEU A 60 -11.03 -17.33 10.83
N ARG A 61 -10.70 -18.59 11.15
CA ARG A 61 -10.59 -19.65 10.14
C ARG A 61 -11.90 -19.88 9.41
N ALA A 62 -13.06 -19.81 10.07
CA ALA A 62 -14.35 -19.95 9.41
C ALA A 62 -14.64 -18.80 8.42
N MET A 63 -14.21 -17.59 8.75
CA MET A 63 -14.29 -16.43 7.85
C MET A 63 -13.35 -16.56 6.64
N PHE A 64 -12.20 -17.24 6.78
CA PHE A 64 -11.24 -17.44 5.68
C PHE A 64 -11.34 -18.81 4.97
N ARG A 65 -12.10 -19.78 5.50
CA ARG A 65 -12.23 -21.15 4.96
C ARG A 65 -12.90 -21.24 3.58
N TYR A 66 -13.59 -20.19 3.13
CA TYR A 66 -14.39 -20.22 1.90
C TYR A 66 -13.71 -19.65 0.66
N VAL A 67 -12.46 -19.16 0.76
CA VAL A 67 -11.79 -18.61 -0.42
C VAL A 67 -10.73 -19.57 -0.94
N PRO A 68 -10.95 -20.22 -2.08
CA PRO A 68 -9.84 -20.43 -2.96
C PRO A 68 -9.50 -19.04 -3.51
N ILE A 69 -8.49 -18.32 -3.04
CA ILE A 69 -7.90 -17.25 -3.86
C ILE A 69 -6.90 -17.98 -4.75
N LYS A 70 -7.38 -18.58 -5.84
CA LYS A 70 -6.48 -19.31 -6.75
C LYS A 70 -5.86 -18.34 -7.76
N HIS A 71 -5.17 -17.32 -7.27
CA HIS A 71 -4.08 -16.69 -8.00
C HIS A 71 -2.77 -17.23 -7.42
N SER A 72 -2.18 -18.20 -8.13
CA SER A 72 -0.84 -18.74 -7.88
C SER A 72 -0.44 -18.90 -6.40
N ASP A 73 -1.13 -19.75 -5.64
CA ASP A 73 -0.70 -20.32 -4.34
C ASP A 73 -0.16 -19.36 -3.24
N ASP A 74 -0.26 -18.03 -3.37
CA ASP A 74 0.30 -17.05 -2.43
C ASP A 74 -0.73 -15.95 -2.14
N VAL A 75 -1.17 -15.80 -0.88
CA VAL A 75 -2.01 -14.69 -0.43
C VAL A 75 -1.32 -13.38 -0.79
N ASN A 76 -2.08 -12.55 -1.50
CA ASN A 76 -1.69 -11.27 -2.04
C ASN A 76 -1.26 -10.26 -0.96
N VAL A 77 0.03 -10.31 -0.63
CA VAL A 77 0.65 -9.42 0.36
C VAL A 77 0.44 -7.95 0.01
N GLN A 78 0.53 -7.58 -1.27
CA GLN A 78 0.38 -6.20 -1.71
C GLN A 78 -1.01 -5.64 -1.37
N PHE A 79 -2.08 -6.36 -1.68
CA PHE A 79 -3.45 -5.94 -1.36
C PHE A 79 -3.66 -5.82 0.15
N TYR A 80 -3.43 -6.90 0.90
CA TYR A 80 -3.80 -6.97 2.31
C TYR A 80 -2.94 -6.03 3.16
N LEU A 81 -1.61 -6.02 2.95
CA LEU A 81 -0.71 -5.12 3.66
C LEU A 81 -1.07 -3.66 3.37
N THR A 82 -1.23 -3.31 2.10
CA THR A 82 -1.50 -1.91 1.71
C THR A 82 -2.84 -1.44 2.27
N THR A 83 -3.86 -2.29 2.26
CA THR A 83 -5.18 -1.98 2.83
C THR A 83 -5.06 -1.70 4.33
N ALA A 84 -4.41 -2.59 5.09
CA ALA A 84 -4.25 -2.42 6.53
C ALA A 84 -3.41 -1.18 6.87
N LEU A 85 -2.31 -0.96 6.15
CA LEU A 85 -1.47 0.22 6.36
C LEU A 85 -2.21 1.52 5.98
N ALA A 86 -3.05 1.51 4.94
CA ALA A 86 -3.83 2.67 4.53
C ALA A 86 -4.89 3.00 5.58
N LEU A 87 -5.60 1.99 6.09
CA LEU A 87 -6.47 2.14 7.25
C LEU A 87 -5.69 2.80 8.39
N ALA A 88 -4.60 2.21 8.86
CA ALA A 88 -3.81 2.78 9.95
C ALA A 88 -3.31 4.22 9.66
N ALA A 89 -3.01 4.56 8.41
CA ALA A 89 -2.52 5.88 8.00
C ALA A 89 -3.61 6.97 7.94
N GLY A 90 -4.86 6.66 8.25
CA GLY A 90 -5.92 7.68 8.29
C GLY A 90 -6.95 7.59 7.16
N PHE A 91 -6.86 6.58 6.29
CA PHE A 91 -7.88 6.38 5.26
C PHE A 91 -9.15 5.78 5.89
N ASP A 92 -10.30 6.16 5.32
CA ASP A 92 -11.54 5.41 5.55
C ASP A 92 -11.47 4.04 4.85
N ARG A 93 -12.46 3.18 5.12
CA ARG A 93 -12.46 1.80 4.62
C ARG A 93 -12.44 1.73 3.10
N ASP A 94 -13.35 2.45 2.44
CA ASP A 94 -13.51 2.39 0.98
C ASP A 94 -12.25 2.89 0.26
N ALA A 95 -11.63 3.96 0.78
CA ALA A 95 -10.39 4.48 0.22
C ALA A 95 -9.21 3.53 0.47
N ALA A 96 -9.09 2.95 1.67
CA ALA A 96 -8.02 1.99 1.99
C ALA A 96 -8.10 0.73 1.13
N GLU A 97 -9.31 0.18 0.97
CA GLU A 97 -9.56 -0.96 0.10
C GLU A 97 -9.26 -0.61 -1.35
N SER A 98 -9.71 0.57 -1.83
CA SER A 98 -9.41 1.03 -3.19
C SER A 98 -7.90 1.10 -3.44
N VAL A 99 -7.10 1.60 -2.49
CA VAL A 99 -5.64 1.67 -2.64
C VAL A 99 -5.03 0.27 -2.68
N GLY A 100 -5.44 -0.65 -1.80
CA GLY A 100 -4.96 -2.04 -1.82
C GLY A 100 -5.31 -2.76 -3.12
N LEU A 101 -6.53 -2.55 -3.60
CA LEU A 101 -7.05 -3.12 -4.83
C LEU A 101 -6.28 -2.66 -6.07
N TYR A 102 -6.09 -1.35 -6.23
CA TYR A 102 -5.31 -0.81 -7.35
C TYR A 102 -3.82 -1.17 -7.25
N ASN A 103 -3.31 -1.50 -6.05
CA ASN A 103 -1.92 -1.90 -5.87
C ASN A 103 -1.71 -3.29 -6.47
N GLN A 104 -2.56 -4.25 -6.09
CA GLN A 104 -2.55 -5.57 -6.70
C GLN A 104 -2.81 -5.50 -8.21
N TYR A 105 -3.73 -4.63 -8.64
CA TYR A 105 -4.12 -4.58 -10.04
C TYR A 105 -2.94 -4.36 -10.99
N VAL A 106 -1.82 -3.79 -10.50
CA VAL A 106 -0.59 -3.66 -11.29
C VAL A 106 0.02 -5.03 -11.66
N ASP A 107 -0.07 -6.04 -10.79
CA ASP A 107 0.35 -7.41 -11.09
C ASP A 107 -0.64 -8.15 -12.00
N ASP A 108 -1.93 -7.85 -11.87
CA ASP A 108 -3.01 -8.57 -12.57
C ASP A 108 -3.30 -8.00 -13.97
N ASP A 109 -3.15 -6.69 -14.18
CA ASP A 109 -3.44 -6.03 -15.46
C ASP A 109 -2.47 -6.54 -16.54
N PRO A 110 -2.96 -7.13 -17.65
CA PRO A 110 -2.12 -7.60 -18.74
C PRO A 110 -1.16 -6.55 -19.34
N GLN A 111 -1.36 -5.26 -19.12
CA GLN A 111 -0.47 -4.18 -19.58
C GLN A 111 0.68 -3.88 -18.61
N THR A 112 0.48 -4.12 -17.31
CA THR A 112 1.46 -3.83 -16.27
C THR A 112 2.05 -5.09 -15.64
N SER A 113 1.38 -6.23 -15.78
CA SER A 113 1.77 -7.53 -15.23
C SER A 113 3.17 -7.96 -15.66
N PRO A 114 3.96 -8.53 -14.73
CA PRO A 114 5.30 -9.02 -15.03
C PRO A 114 5.27 -10.41 -15.69
N LEU A 115 4.13 -11.12 -15.64
CA LEU A 115 4.01 -12.54 -15.97
C LEU A 115 4.09 -12.84 -17.47
N LYS A 116 3.75 -11.87 -18.32
CA LYS A 116 3.83 -12.05 -19.76
C LYS A 116 5.29 -12.23 -20.21
N PRO A 117 5.62 -13.31 -20.95
CA PRO A 117 6.95 -13.49 -21.51
C PRO A 117 7.41 -12.24 -22.25
N PHE A 118 8.65 -11.83 -22.00
CA PHE A 118 9.28 -10.67 -22.64
C PHE A 118 8.58 -9.31 -22.42
N ASN A 119 7.68 -9.18 -21.43
CA ASN A 119 7.09 -7.88 -21.05
C ASN A 119 8.08 -7.02 -20.25
N PHE A 120 9.29 -6.85 -20.78
CA PHE A 120 10.38 -6.08 -20.16
C PHE A 120 9.99 -4.63 -19.90
N LYS A 121 9.09 -4.07 -20.71
CA LYS A 121 8.57 -2.72 -20.52
C LYS A 121 7.79 -2.63 -19.21
N ALA A 122 6.85 -3.52 -18.97
CA ALA A 122 6.06 -3.51 -17.75
C ALA A 122 6.93 -3.83 -16.52
N ARG A 123 7.76 -4.87 -16.62
CA ARG A 123 8.76 -5.22 -15.61
C ARG A 123 9.63 -4.03 -15.21
N ARG A 124 10.22 -3.31 -16.16
CA ARG A 124 11.04 -2.11 -15.86
C ARG A 124 10.22 -0.94 -15.28
N ASN A 125 8.96 -0.80 -15.69
CA ASN A 125 8.14 0.36 -15.37
C ASN A 125 7.37 0.24 -14.05
N PHE A 126 7.14 -0.99 -13.58
CA PHE A 126 6.29 -1.29 -12.42
C PHE A 126 6.97 -2.19 -11.37
N HIS A 127 7.71 -3.24 -11.76
CA HIS A 127 8.25 -4.23 -10.80
C HIS A 127 9.75 -4.06 -10.45
N PHE A 128 10.57 -3.69 -11.42
CA PHE A 128 12.02 -3.52 -11.28
C PHE A 128 12.37 -2.05 -11.50
N THR A 129 11.67 -1.17 -10.79
CA THR A 129 11.72 0.26 -11.07
C THR A 129 13.04 0.90 -10.62
N SER A 130 13.49 1.89 -11.38
CA SER A 130 14.51 2.84 -10.91
C SER A 130 13.90 3.87 -9.96
N GLU A 131 14.74 4.52 -9.16
CA GLU A 131 14.31 5.65 -8.33
C GLU A 131 13.64 6.75 -9.16
N ARG A 132 14.24 7.13 -10.29
CA ARG A 132 13.66 8.11 -11.23
C ARG A 132 12.25 7.72 -11.68
N ARG A 133 11.99 6.43 -11.93
CA ARG A 133 10.65 5.96 -12.30
C ARG A 133 9.67 6.13 -11.14
N ARG A 134 10.03 5.74 -9.93
CA ARG A 134 9.20 5.94 -8.73
C ARG A 134 8.92 7.42 -8.45
N THR A 135 9.91 8.30 -8.61
CA THR A 135 9.68 9.75 -8.52
C THR A 135 8.63 10.21 -9.53
N LYS A 136 8.67 9.73 -10.78
CA LYS A 136 7.63 10.07 -11.78
C LYS A 136 6.25 9.55 -11.39
N LEU A 137 6.16 8.35 -10.83
CA LEU A 137 4.89 7.78 -10.34
C LEU A 137 4.34 8.62 -9.17
N TRP A 138 5.19 9.00 -8.22
CA TRP A 138 4.80 9.91 -7.14
C TRP A 138 4.33 11.26 -7.68
N GLN A 139 5.06 11.85 -8.63
CA GLN A 139 4.64 13.11 -9.28
C GLN A 139 3.32 12.97 -10.03
N ALA A 140 3.03 11.81 -10.63
CA ALA A 140 1.72 11.56 -11.24
C ALA A 140 0.59 11.59 -10.20
N PHE A 141 0.82 10.99 -9.02
CA PHE A 141 -0.09 11.13 -7.88
C PHE A 141 -0.22 12.59 -7.41
N LEU A 142 0.88 13.33 -7.24
CA LEU A 142 0.80 14.73 -6.82
C LEU A 142 0.02 15.61 -7.80
N ASN A 143 0.15 15.35 -9.11
CA ASN A 143 -0.55 16.11 -10.16
C ASN A 143 -2.04 15.74 -10.27
N ASN A 144 -2.40 14.51 -9.91
CA ASN A 144 -3.78 14.03 -9.89
C ASN A 144 -3.98 13.10 -8.68
N PRO A 145 -4.21 13.67 -7.47
CA PRO A 145 -4.30 12.90 -6.25
C PRO A 145 -5.55 12.03 -6.24
N ASN A 146 -5.37 10.72 -6.44
CA ASN A 146 -6.40 9.70 -6.32
C ASN A 146 -5.77 8.37 -5.89
N THR A 147 -6.62 7.44 -5.43
CA THR A 147 -6.20 6.14 -4.90
C THR A 147 -5.49 5.27 -5.94
N ALA A 148 -5.88 5.33 -7.21
CA ALA A 148 -5.24 4.57 -8.29
C ALA A 148 -3.79 5.00 -8.54
N ASN A 149 -3.55 6.31 -8.70
CA ASN A 149 -2.20 6.85 -8.92
C ASN A 149 -1.29 6.59 -7.71
N LEU A 150 -1.85 6.72 -6.50
CA LEU A 150 -1.13 6.37 -5.26
C LEU A 150 -0.74 4.89 -5.26
N ALA A 151 -1.68 4.01 -5.55
CA ALA A 151 -1.47 2.57 -5.52
C ALA A 151 -0.42 2.10 -6.53
N VAL A 152 -0.42 2.64 -7.76
CA VAL A 152 0.62 2.34 -8.76
C VAL A 152 2.02 2.76 -8.27
N PHE A 153 2.12 3.89 -7.57
CA PHE A 153 3.37 4.29 -6.93
C PHE A 153 3.77 3.34 -5.79
N LEU A 154 2.82 2.99 -4.91
CA LEU A 154 3.08 2.12 -3.76
C LEU A 154 3.51 0.72 -4.20
N HIS A 155 2.84 0.14 -5.18
CA HIS A 155 3.23 -1.12 -5.82
C HIS A 155 4.70 -1.07 -6.27
N ALA A 156 5.03 -0.10 -7.12
CA ALA A 156 6.38 0.05 -7.65
C ALA A 156 7.44 0.32 -6.57
N LYS A 157 7.02 0.91 -5.44
CA LYS A 157 7.88 1.18 -4.28
C LYS A 157 8.09 -0.09 -3.47
N GLN A 158 7.07 -0.87 -3.18
CA GLN A 158 7.16 -2.16 -2.49
C GLN A 158 8.03 -3.14 -3.27
N ASP A 159 7.77 -3.28 -4.57
CA ASP A 159 8.54 -4.14 -5.47
C ASP A 159 10.02 -3.74 -5.54
N SER A 160 10.35 -2.45 -5.36
CA SER A 160 11.75 -2.03 -5.30
C SER A 160 12.52 -2.57 -4.09
N TYR A 161 11.81 -2.95 -3.01
CA TYR A 161 12.39 -3.64 -1.86
C TYR A 161 12.36 -5.15 -2.05
N PHE A 162 11.19 -5.72 -2.40
CA PHE A 162 11.05 -7.16 -2.61
C PHE A 162 12.03 -7.65 -3.68
N HIS A 163 12.13 -6.93 -4.80
CA HIS A 163 13.02 -7.28 -5.90
C HIS A 163 14.43 -6.70 -5.81
N HIS A 164 14.84 -6.18 -4.65
CA HIS A 164 16.19 -5.63 -4.48
C HIS A 164 17.27 -6.67 -4.78
N GLY A 165 18.15 -6.35 -5.74
CA GLY A 165 19.22 -7.22 -6.23
C GLY A 165 18.89 -7.96 -7.55
N TYR A 166 17.69 -7.78 -8.09
CA TYR A 166 17.26 -8.39 -9.34
C TYR A 166 17.17 -7.37 -10.48
N ASN A 167 17.22 -7.86 -11.72
CA ASN A 167 17.07 -7.04 -12.92
C ASN A 167 15.76 -7.38 -13.65
N TYR A 168 15.28 -6.45 -14.46
CA TYR A 168 14.00 -6.59 -15.18
C TYR A 168 14.02 -7.61 -16.32
N VAL A 169 15.18 -8.18 -16.69
CA VAL A 169 15.30 -9.17 -17.79
C VAL A 169 15.15 -10.58 -17.23
N PHE A 170 15.92 -10.94 -16.21
CA PHE A 170 15.94 -12.28 -15.63
C PHE A 170 15.13 -12.38 -14.32
N GLY A 171 14.87 -11.25 -13.67
CA GLY A 171 14.11 -11.23 -12.41
C GLY A 171 14.79 -12.08 -11.35
N HIS A 172 14.01 -12.98 -10.76
CA HIS A 172 14.45 -13.96 -9.78
C HIS A 172 14.51 -15.39 -10.36
N MET A 173 14.55 -15.56 -11.69
CA MET A 173 14.50 -16.89 -12.34
C MET A 173 15.58 -17.87 -11.85
N PHE A 174 16.73 -17.35 -11.40
CA PHE A 174 17.86 -18.15 -10.92
C PHE A 174 17.94 -18.25 -9.39
N LYS A 175 16.95 -17.73 -8.66
CA LYS A 175 16.87 -17.86 -7.20
C LYS A 175 15.88 -18.95 -6.87
N GLY A 176 16.31 -19.93 -6.07
CA GLY A 176 15.44 -20.98 -5.53
C GLY A 176 14.39 -20.49 -4.52
N VAL A 177 14.25 -19.18 -4.35
CA VAL A 177 13.36 -18.49 -3.43
C VAL A 177 12.67 -17.35 -4.16
N ARG A 178 11.35 -17.25 -3.95
CA ARG A 178 10.53 -16.16 -4.47
C ARG A 178 10.71 -14.91 -3.59
N PRO A 179 10.98 -13.72 -4.16
CA PRO A 179 11.22 -12.50 -3.36
C PRO A 179 9.99 -12.03 -2.57
N ASP A 180 8.81 -12.47 -3.00
CA ASP A 180 7.48 -12.29 -2.44
C ASP A 180 7.14 -13.30 -1.32
N GLN A 181 8.02 -14.29 -1.05
CA GLN A 181 7.93 -15.14 0.14
C GLN A 181 8.45 -14.37 1.37
N THR A 182 7.61 -13.45 1.84
CA THR A 182 7.92 -12.49 2.92
C THR A 182 8.29 -13.14 4.25
N TRP A 183 7.84 -14.37 4.47
CA TRP A 183 8.13 -15.17 5.66
C TRP A 183 9.54 -15.78 5.68
N GLN A 184 10.27 -15.75 4.56
CA GLN A 184 11.61 -16.31 4.54
C GLN A 184 12.62 -15.38 5.23
N PRO A 185 13.53 -15.91 6.05
CA PRO A 185 14.49 -15.10 6.80
C PRO A 185 15.31 -14.15 5.92
N GLU A 186 15.66 -14.56 4.70
CA GLU A 186 16.39 -13.74 3.72
C GLU A 186 15.60 -12.54 3.16
N ASN A 187 14.27 -12.59 3.23
CA ASN A 187 13.36 -11.55 2.75
C ASN A 187 12.79 -10.68 3.88
N ALA A 188 12.88 -11.14 5.15
CA ALA A 188 12.30 -10.46 6.31
C ALA A 188 12.67 -8.98 6.36
N ALA A 189 13.95 -8.63 6.50
CA ALA A 189 14.40 -7.24 6.63
C ALA A 189 13.98 -6.32 5.46
N LYS A 190 13.93 -6.85 4.22
CA LYS A 190 13.46 -6.09 3.05
C LYS A 190 11.96 -5.81 3.14
N THR A 191 11.20 -6.80 3.59
CA THR A 191 9.75 -6.74 3.73
C THR A 191 9.32 -5.82 4.86
N GLU A 192 9.98 -5.89 6.01
CA GLU A 192 9.76 -4.97 7.13
C GLU A 192 9.99 -3.51 6.67
N ARG A 193 11.08 -3.28 5.94
CA ARG A 193 11.38 -1.95 5.40
C ARG A 193 10.36 -1.50 4.36
N ALA A 194 9.87 -2.42 3.52
CA ALA A 194 8.82 -2.13 2.55
C ALA A 194 7.52 -1.68 3.24
N ALA A 195 7.11 -2.38 4.31
CA ALA A 195 5.93 -2.05 5.09
C ALA A 195 6.04 -0.66 5.75
N GLN A 196 7.15 -0.38 6.43
CA GLN A 196 7.39 0.92 7.06
C GLN A 196 7.34 2.07 6.05
N ILE A 197 8.05 1.94 4.93
CA ILE A 197 8.09 2.99 3.89
C ILE A 197 6.74 3.16 3.20
N THR A 198 5.98 2.06 3.02
CA THR A 198 4.61 2.11 2.50
C THR A 198 3.72 2.92 3.43
N PHE A 199 3.80 2.66 4.75
CA PHE A 199 3.06 3.41 5.75
C PHE A 199 3.42 4.90 5.77
N GLU A 200 4.70 5.26 5.73
CA GLU A 200 5.17 6.65 5.65
C GLU A 200 4.58 7.37 4.43
N LYS A 201 4.55 6.72 3.26
CA LYS A 201 3.98 7.30 2.04
C LYS A 201 2.45 7.41 2.08
N LEU A 202 1.79 6.47 2.76
CA LEU A 202 0.37 6.56 3.00
C LEU A 202 0.03 7.74 3.93
N LEU A 203 0.83 8.04 4.96
CA LEU A 203 0.65 9.24 5.78
C LEU A 203 0.76 10.52 4.96
N GLU A 204 1.76 10.62 4.08
CA GLU A 204 1.90 11.77 3.16
C GLU A 204 0.68 11.89 2.24
N ALA A 205 0.20 10.76 1.69
CA ALA A 205 -0.94 10.73 0.79
C ALA A 205 -2.27 11.04 1.51
N ALA A 206 -2.43 10.62 2.76
CA ALA A 206 -3.61 10.88 3.58
C ALA A 206 -3.86 12.39 3.74
N LEU A 207 -2.78 13.17 3.96
CA LEU A 207 -2.84 14.64 4.03
C LEU A 207 -3.28 15.26 2.70
N LEU A 208 -2.78 14.75 1.58
CA LEU A 208 -3.09 15.26 0.24
C LEU A 208 -4.52 14.92 -0.20
N LEU A 209 -5.00 13.72 0.17
CA LEU A 209 -6.35 13.24 -0.10
C LEU A 209 -7.37 13.73 0.94
N ARG A 210 -6.93 14.50 1.95
CA ARG A 210 -7.76 15.06 3.02
C ARG A 210 -8.61 13.99 3.73
N THR A 211 -7.97 12.88 4.06
CA THR A 211 -8.66 11.81 4.80
C THR A 211 -9.11 12.32 6.17
N ARG A 212 -10.18 11.72 6.70
CA ARG A 212 -10.85 12.23 7.91
C ARG A 212 -10.40 11.52 9.18
N GLU A 213 -9.92 10.29 9.06
CA GLU A 213 -9.54 9.49 10.22
C GLU A 213 -8.19 9.92 10.78
N ARG A 214 -8.08 9.86 12.11
CA ARG A 214 -6.82 10.12 12.79
C ARG A 214 -5.79 9.04 12.39
N PRO A 215 -4.60 9.42 11.90
CA PRO A 215 -3.53 8.47 11.65
C PRO A 215 -3.03 7.87 12.97
N LEU A 216 -2.76 6.57 12.95
CA LEU A 216 -2.01 5.87 13.99
C LEU A 216 -0.50 6.07 13.76
N SER A 217 0.34 5.69 14.72
CA SER A 217 1.76 5.54 14.45
C SER A 217 2.05 4.14 13.90
N TYR A 218 3.09 3.99 13.07
CA TYR A 218 3.51 2.66 12.61
C TYR A 218 3.82 1.74 13.79
N ARG A 219 4.43 2.31 14.84
CA ARG A 219 4.76 1.61 16.08
C ARG A 219 3.56 0.98 16.78
N ASP A 220 2.37 1.58 16.66
CA ASP A 220 1.15 1.04 17.30
C ASP A 220 0.69 -0.27 16.67
N ILE A 221 1.05 -0.51 15.40
CA ILE A 221 0.63 -1.64 14.57
C ILE A 221 1.78 -2.53 14.08
N GLU A 222 3.03 -2.14 14.36
CA GLU A 222 4.24 -2.76 13.82
C GLU A 222 4.26 -4.26 14.10
N ALA A 223 4.06 -4.67 15.35
CA ALA A 223 4.08 -6.08 15.73
C ALA A 223 3.08 -6.93 14.91
N GLN A 224 1.84 -6.46 14.74
CA GLN A 224 0.82 -7.16 13.97
C GLN A 224 1.11 -7.13 12.46
N ALA A 225 1.64 -6.03 11.93
CA ALA A 225 2.08 -5.95 10.54
C ALA A 225 3.20 -6.97 10.25
N LEU A 226 4.15 -7.13 11.17
CA LEU A 226 5.22 -8.12 11.05
C LEU A 226 4.70 -9.56 11.17
N GLN A 227 3.75 -9.83 12.07
CA GLN A 227 3.09 -11.13 12.16
C GLN A 227 2.41 -11.50 10.84
N PHE A 228 1.68 -10.56 10.23
CA PHE A 228 1.07 -10.74 8.92
C PHE A 228 2.11 -11.05 7.83
N LEU A 229 3.21 -10.28 7.78
CA LEU A 229 4.26 -10.46 6.78
C LEU A 229 5.01 -11.79 6.95
N HIS A 230 5.19 -12.26 8.18
CA HIS A 230 5.93 -13.49 8.47
C HIS A 230 5.05 -14.74 8.53
N ALA A 231 3.75 -14.63 8.27
CA ALA A 231 2.89 -15.78 8.14
C ALA A 231 3.31 -16.65 6.93
N ALA A 232 3.64 -17.91 7.20
CA ALA A 232 4.24 -18.84 6.24
C ALA A 232 3.28 -19.34 5.17
N ASP A 233 1.98 -19.31 5.45
CA ASP A 233 0.92 -19.81 4.59
C ASP A 233 -0.29 -18.86 4.58
N ASP A 234 -1.16 -19.06 3.60
CA ASP A 234 -2.33 -18.23 3.34
C ASP A 234 -3.33 -18.20 4.48
N ALA A 235 -3.53 -19.34 5.16
CA ALA A 235 -4.48 -19.45 6.26
C ALA A 235 -3.98 -18.67 7.48
N SER A 236 -2.70 -18.84 7.82
CA SER A 236 -2.01 -18.06 8.83
C SER A 236 -2.03 -16.57 8.48
N ARG A 237 -1.78 -16.22 7.20
CA ARG A 237 -1.76 -14.82 6.75
C ARG A 237 -3.13 -14.15 6.85
N GLY A 238 -4.22 -14.86 6.55
CA GLY A 238 -5.58 -14.36 6.77
C GLY A 238 -5.89 -14.10 8.24
N ILE A 239 -5.48 -15.01 9.14
CA ILE A 239 -5.64 -14.84 10.60
C ILE A 239 -4.89 -13.59 11.08
N GLU A 240 -3.63 -13.43 10.69
CA GLU A 240 -2.82 -12.28 11.12
C GLU A 240 -3.32 -10.97 10.50
N PHE A 241 -3.83 -10.99 9.27
CA PHE A 241 -4.50 -9.83 8.67
C PHE A 241 -5.70 -9.39 9.51
N ALA A 242 -6.57 -10.33 9.91
CA ALA A 242 -7.72 -10.01 10.75
C ALA A 242 -7.32 -9.43 12.10
N ARG A 243 -6.27 -9.97 12.75
CA ARG A 243 -5.71 -9.41 13.99
C ARG A 243 -5.14 -8.01 13.79
N LEU A 244 -4.51 -7.74 12.65
CA LEU A 244 -4.03 -6.40 12.30
C LEU A 244 -5.19 -5.42 12.15
N ILE A 245 -6.27 -5.79 11.45
CA ILE A 245 -7.47 -4.94 11.34
C ILE A 245 -8.14 -4.74 12.71
N GLU A 246 -8.19 -5.78 13.55
CA GLU A 246 -8.69 -5.69 14.93
C GLU A 246 -7.91 -4.67 15.74
N ARG A 247 -6.58 -4.75 15.69
CA ARG A 247 -5.68 -3.82 16.36
C ARG A 247 -5.90 -2.39 15.89
N ILE A 248 -6.01 -2.15 14.58
CA ILE A 248 -6.25 -0.81 14.02
C ILE A 248 -7.60 -0.25 14.50
N THR A 249 -8.65 -1.07 14.45
CA THR A 249 -10.01 -0.67 14.85
C THR A 249 -10.06 -0.34 16.34
N ALA A 250 -9.46 -1.18 17.18
CA ALA A 250 -9.31 -0.98 18.61
C ALA A 250 -8.60 0.33 18.96
N LEU A 251 -7.47 0.61 18.30
CA LEU A 251 -6.69 1.84 18.51
C LEU A 251 -7.45 3.11 18.07
N ARG A 252 -8.43 2.97 17.19
CA ARG A 252 -9.33 4.06 16.75
C ARG A 252 -10.54 4.25 17.65
N GLY A 253 -10.70 3.42 18.68
CA GLY A 253 -11.88 3.44 19.55
C GLY A 253 -13.13 2.82 18.92
N GLY A 254 -12.99 2.08 17.82
CA GLY A 254 -14.07 1.31 17.22
C GLY A 254 -14.45 0.10 18.08
N GLN A 255 -15.68 -0.39 17.96
CA GLN A 255 -16.13 -1.59 18.68
C GLN A 255 -15.84 -2.85 17.85
N ALA A 256 -15.63 -4.00 18.50
CA ALA A 256 -15.42 -5.28 17.80
C ALA A 256 -16.58 -5.69 16.88
N GLY A 257 -17.79 -5.16 17.09
CA GLY A 257 -18.93 -5.33 16.18
C GLY A 257 -18.66 -4.76 14.77
N ASP A 258 -17.97 -3.61 14.70
CA ASP A 258 -17.61 -2.95 13.43
C ASP A 258 -16.63 -3.80 12.61
N LEU A 259 -15.85 -4.63 13.31
CA LEU A 259 -14.83 -5.51 12.75
C LEU A 259 -15.43 -6.71 11.99
N ARG A 260 -16.47 -7.34 12.55
CA ARG A 260 -17.11 -8.53 11.96
C ARG A 260 -17.77 -8.21 10.62
N VAL A 261 -18.37 -7.02 10.53
CA VAL A 261 -18.91 -6.48 9.28
C VAL A 261 -17.75 -6.18 8.31
N SER A 262 -16.69 -5.53 8.79
CA SER A 262 -15.50 -5.20 7.99
C SER A 262 -14.88 -6.38 7.27
N LEU A 263 -14.60 -7.46 8.00
CA LEU A 263 -13.86 -8.58 7.43
C LEU A 263 -14.70 -9.34 6.40
N ARG A 264 -16.02 -9.45 6.62
CA ARG A 264 -16.94 -10.04 5.65
C ARG A 264 -17.05 -9.20 4.38
N GLU A 265 -17.15 -7.88 4.51
CA GLU A 265 -17.26 -6.97 3.37
C GLU A 265 -15.97 -6.90 2.55
N ILE A 266 -14.82 -6.78 3.21
CA ILE A 266 -13.49 -6.83 2.56
C ILE A 266 -13.35 -8.14 1.79
N HIS A 267 -13.77 -9.26 2.40
CA HIS A 267 -13.73 -10.56 1.75
C HIS A 267 -14.64 -10.65 0.52
N GLN A 268 -15.91 -10.24 0.65
CA GLN A 268 -16.85 -10.20 -0.47
C GLN A 268 -16.39 -9.27 -1.59
N ALA A 269 -15.71 -8.18 -1.25
CA ALA A 269 -15.06 -7.33 -2.24
C ALA A 269 -14.00 -8.11 -3.00
N ILE A 270 -13.04 -8.73 -2.31
CA ILE A 270 -11.99 -9.56 -2.94
C ILE A 270 -12.61 -10.60 -3.87
N GLU A 271 -13.62 -11.35 -3.42
CA GLU A 271 -14.29 -12.35 -4.26
C GLU A 271 -14.91 -11.76 -5.53
N ARG A 272 -15.60 -10.61 -5.44
CA ARG A 272 -16.15 -9.91 -6.62
C ARG A 272 -15.05 -9.47 -7.60
N TYR A 273 -13.90 -9.13 -7.07
CA TYR A 273 -12.79 -8.51 -7.78
C TYR A 273 -11.85 -9.54 -8.42
N THR A 274 -11.67 -10.71 -7.79
CA THR A 274 -10.79 -11.78 -8.27
C THR A 274 -11.42 -12.63 -9.38
N TYR A 275 -12.75 -12.69 -9.49
CA TYR A 275 -13.43 -13.72 -10.30
C TYR A 275 -14.14 -13.26 -11.58
N SER A 276 -14.21 -11.97 -11.91
CA SER A 276 -14.81 -11.49 -13.16
C SER A 276 -13.97 -10.39 -13.84
N PRO A 277 -13.11 -10.75 -14.82
CA PRO A 277 -12.33 -9.78 -15.59
C PRO A 277 -13.19 -8.78 -16.39
N LEU A 278 -14.45 -9.13 -16.69
CA LEU A 278 -15.37 -8.32 -17.49
C LEU A 278 -16.16 -7.30 -16.65
N ASP A 279 -16.42 -7.58 -15.36
CA ASP A 279 -17.16 -6.65 -14.48
C ASP A 279 -16.24 -5.65 -13.74
N TRP A 280 -14.92 -5.77 -13.90
CA TRP A 280 -13.96 -4.96 -13.15
C TRP A 280 -14.02 -3.47 -13.47
N GLN A 281 -14.09 -3.10 -14.76
CA GLN A 281 -14.18 -1.70 -15.17
C GLN A 281 -15.47 -1.06 -14.64
N ASP A 282 -16.56 -1.83 -14.61
CA ASP A 282 -17.84 -1.40 -14.06
C ASP A 282 -17.79 -1.26 -12.55
N ASN A 283 -17.11 -2.16 -11.83
CA ASN A 283 -16.93 -2.06 -10.39
C ASN A 283 -16.01 -0.90 -9.97
N LEU A 284 -14.93 -0.65 -10.73
CA LEU A 284 -14.10 0.55 -10.54
C LEU A 284 -14.89 1.83 -10.83
N ALA A 285 -15.74 1.83 -11.87
CA ALA A 285 -16.64 2.94 -12.15
C ALA A 285 -17.64 3.15 -11.00
N GLN A 286 -18.18 2.08 -10.42
CA GLN A 286 -19.06 2.17 -9.24
C GLN A 286 -18.34 2.70 -8.00
N LEU A 287 -17.11 2.27 -7.72
CA LEU A 287 -16.28 2.81 -6.64
C LEU A 287 -15.96 4.29 -6.87
N ALA A 288 -15.59 4.68 -8.09
CA ALA A 288 -15.33 6.07 -8.45
C ALA A 288 -16.59 6.95 -8.30
N VAL A 289 -17.78 6.40 -8.54
CA VAL A 289 -19.07 7.10 -8.30
C VAL A 289 -19.35 7.24 -6.81
N ARG A 290 -19.00 6.25 -5.97
CA ARG A 290 -19.17 6.34 -4.51
C ARG A 290 -18.22 7.35 -3.87
N ASN A 291 -16.95 7.38 -4.30
CA ASN A 291 -15.92 8.26 -3.75
C ASN A 291 -16.02 9.73 -4.20
N ASN A 292 -16.87 10.04 -5.19
CA ASN A 292 -17.15 11.39 -5.66
C ASN A 292 -18.44 12.00 -5.07
N LYS A 293 -19.01 11.39 -4.03
CA LYS A 293 -20.14 11.91 -3.24
C LYS A 293 -19.68 12.30 -1.84
#